data_AF-A0A9E2X818-F1
#
_entry.id   AF-A0A9E2X818-F1
#
_cell.length_a   1.000
_cell.length_b   1.000
_cell.length_c   1.000
_cell.angle_alpha   90.00
_cell.angle_beta   90.00
_cell.angle_gamma   90.00
#
_symmetry.space_group_name_H-M   'P 1'
#
loop_
_entity.id
_entity.type
_entity.pdbx_description
1 polymer ?
#
loop_
_entity_poly.entity_id
_entity_poly.type
_entity_poly.pdbx_seq_one_letter_code
_entity_poly.pdbx_strand_id
1 'polypeptide(L)'
;MPRHIRLTSHPGGAGRDAIPLCWGAPTAAERGPVVASPAEARQRNVIGSYSGAYAVYRALAVATRALARDHRPDLTDTAPAAQIEPRRQWADPAKIVSLDPWGHLVGEVFAEQIRAGNDIRPTIAITTARLAPPELRVLLDERHLHADGSVLLENGEIRVTKAAIDPVWHLPGV
;
A
#
# COMPACT_ATOMS: atom_id res chain seq x y z
N MET A 1 -32.20 -20.41 -2.29
CA MET A 1 -31.48 -19.65 -1.25
C MET A 1 -30.30 -18.95 -1.90
N PRO A 2 -30.03 -17.67 -1.62
CA PRO A 2 -28.84 -17.00 -2.15
C PRO A 2 -27.61 -17.71 -1.61
N ARG A 3 -26.77 -18.24 -2.50
CA ARG A 3 -25.48 -18.82 -2.12
C ARG A 3 -24.51 -17.65 -2.03
N HIS A 4 -23.94 -17.39 -0.85
CA HIS A 4 -22.96 -16.31 -0.72
C HIS A 4 -21.82 -16.51 -1.74
N ILE A 5 -21.45 -15.44 -2.43
CA ILE A 5 -20.31 -15.46 -3.34
C ILE A 5 -19.09 -15.06 -2.52
N ARG A 6 -18.05 -15.90 -2.57
CA ARG A 6 -16.80 -15.64 -1.88
C ARG A 6 -15.90 -14.79 -2.76
N LEU A 7 -15.71 -13.53 -2.39
CA LEU A 7 -14.92 -12.54 -3.14
C LEU A 7 -13.39 -12.70 -3.00
N THR A 8 -12.90 -13.83 -2.49
CA THR A 8 -11.46 -14.08 -2.30
C THR A 8 -11.03 -15.39 -2.95
N SER A 9 -9.90 -15.34 -3.66
CA SER A 9 -9.24 -16.49 -4.30
C SER A 9 -8.41 -17.34 -3.33
N HIS A 10 -8.18 -16.87 -2.10
CA HIS A 10 -7.43 -17.63 -1.08
C HIS A 10 -8.34 -18.65 -0.40
N PRO A 11 -7.94 -19.91 -0.14
CA PRO A 11 -8.73 -20.85 0.66
C PRO A 11 -8.82 -20.41 2.14
N GLY A 12 -9.93 -20.74 2.83
CA GLY A 12 -10.15 -20.40 4.25
C GLY A 12 -10.74 -19.01 4.53
N GLY A 13 -11.78 -18.93 5.37
CA GLY A 13 -12.36 -17.65 5.81
C GLY A 13 -11.36 -16.83 6.66
N ALA A 14 -11.59 -15.53 6.80
CA ALA A 14 -11.03 -14.78 7.93
C ALA A 14 -11.59 -15.43 9.19
N GLY A 15 -10.74 -16.18 9.91
CA GLY A 15 -11.17 -16.98 11.05
C GLY A 15 -11.51 -16.11 12.26
N ARG A 16 -12.01 -16.75 13.32
CA ARG A 16 -12.14 -16.10 14.65
C ARG A 16 -10.81 -15.57 15.21
N ASP A 17 -9.70 -16.02 14.65
CA ASP A 17 -8.32 -15.66 15.03
C ASP A 17 -7.72 -14.53 14.17
N ALA A 18 -8.55 -13.85 13.36
CA ALA A 18 -8.10 -12.70 12.58
C ALA A 18 -7.61 -11.57 13.48
N ILE A 19 -6.56 -10.87 13.05
CA ILE A 19 -6.05 -9.72 13.80
C ILE A 19 -7.15 -8.65 13.83
N PRO A 20 -7.56 -8.16 15.02
CA PRO A 20 -8.60 -7.15 15.13
C PRO A 20 -8.28 -5.89 14.32
N LEU A 21 -9.28 -5.37 13.62
CA LEU A 21 -9.16 -4.19 12.76
C LEU A 21 -10.35 -3.25 12.97
N CYS A 22 -10.08 -2.04 13.46
CA CYS A 22 -11.06 -0.96 13.58
C CYS A 22 -10.79 0.08 12.48
N TRP A 23 -11.24 -0.19 11.25
CA TRP A 23 -10.85 0.56 10.03
C TRP A 23 -10.91 2.09 10.13
N GLY A 24 -11.95 2.63 10.76
CA GLY A 24 -12.16 4.08 10.90
C GLY A 24 -11.58 4.71 12.15
N ALA A 25 -10.73 3.99 12.90
CA ALA A 25 -10.11 4.55 14.09
C ALA A 25 -9.17 5.73 13.74
N PRO A 26 -9.04 6.74 14.62
CA PRO A 26 -8.26 7.95 14.34
C PRO A 26 -6.74 7.73 14.37
N THR A 27 -6.26 6.67 15.02
CA THR A 27 -4.84 6.36 15.17
C THR A 27 -4.52 4.96 14.65
N ALA A 28 -3.28 4.75 14.18
CA ALA A 28 -2.82 3.43 13.73
C ALA A 28 -2.92 2.37 14.85
N ALA A 29 -2.64 2.78 16.09
CA ALA A 29 -2.67 1.94 17.27
C ALA A 29 -4.10 1.45 17.58
N GLU A 30 -5.09 2.35 17.58
CA GLU A 30 -6.50 2.00 17.79
C GLU A 30 -7.07 1.18 16.62
N ARG A 31 -6.61 1.47 15.40
CA ARG A 31 -7.05 0.76 14.20
C ARG A 31 -6.57 -0.69 14.17
N GLY A 32 -5.32 -0.94 14.57
CA GLY A 32 -4.63 -2.22 14.37
C GLY A 32 -4.06 -2.36 12.95
N PRO A 33 -3.22 -3.35 12.66
CA PRO A 33 -2.57 -3.49 11.35
C PRO A 33 -3.51 -4.07 10.28
N VAL A 34 -3.38 -3.58 9.05
CA VAL A 34 -4.00 -4.23 7.88
C VAL A 34 -3.16 -5.43 7.48
N VAL A 35 -3.76 -6.62 7.51
CA VAL A 35 -3.11 -7.89 7.20
C VAL A 35 -3.79 -8.57 6.01
N ALA A 36 -3.14 -8.45 4.85
CA ALA A 36 -3.59 -9.01 3.57
C ALA A 36 -2.83 -10.30 3.18
N SER A 37 -1.77 -10.66 3.89
CA SER A 37 -0.90 -11.77 3.48
C SER A 37 -1.63 -13.11 3.46
N PRO A 38 -1.39 -13.96 2.45
CA PRO A 38 -1.87 -15.33 2.43
C PRO A 38 -0.96 -16.31 3.19
N ALA A 39 0.14 -15.85 3.81
CA ALA A 39 1.10 -16.72 4.50
C ALA A 39 0.48 -17.38 5.74
N GLU A 40 -0.24 -16.61 6.56
CA GLU A 40 -1.03 -17.11 7.69
C GLU A 40 -2.49 -16.68 7.50
N ALA A 41 -3.30 -17.57 6.93
CA ALA A 41 -4.67 -17.26 6.55
C ALA A 41 -5.55 -16.89 7.76
N ARG A 42 -5.22 -17.35 8.96
CA ARG A 42 -5.99 -17.05 10.17
C ARG A 42 -5.83 -15.60 10.61
N GLN A 43 -4.67 -15.00 10.40
CA GLN A 43 -4.36 -13.61 10.81
C GLN A 43 -4.94 -12.56 9.86
N ARG A 44 -5.31 -12.95 8.64
CA ARG A 44 -5.78 -12.05 7.57
C ARG A 44 -7.10 -11.38 7.95
N ASN A 45 -7.16 -10.05 7.87
CA ASN A 45 -8.34 -9.25 8.21
C ASN A 45 -8.88 -8.40 7.04
N VAL A 46 -8.20 -8.40 5.89
CA VAL A 46 -8.66 -7.73 4.65
C VAL A 46 -8.55 -8.63 3.43
N ILE A 47 -9.23 -8.27 2.35
CA ILE A 47 -9.03 -8.85 1.01
C ILE A 47 -7.99 -8.00 0.28
N GLY A 48 -6.95 -8.62 -0.24
CA GLY A 48 -5.90 -7.92 -0.99
C GLY A 48 -4.66 -8.78 -1.07
N SER A 49 -3.60 -8.23 -1.63
CA SER A 49 -2.27 -8.82 -1.60
C SER A 49 -1.26 -7.70 -1.46
N TYR A 50 -0.29 -7.88 -0.58
CA TYR A 50 0.94 -7.09 -0.63
C TYR A 50 1.68 -7.48 -1.90
N SER A 51 2.14 -6.53 -2.72
CA SER A 51 3.25 -6.66 -3.68
C SER A 51 3.26 -5.50 -4.69
N GLY A 52 4.16 -4.53 -4.48
CA GLY A 52 4.73 -3.75 -5.58
C GLY A 52 5.35 -4.64 -6.68
N ALA A 53 5.78 -4.05 -7.81
CA ALA A 53 6.36 -4.72 -8.98
C ALA A 53 5.87 -6.17 -9.22
N TYR A 54 4.55 -6.30 -9.41
CA TYR A 54 3.79 -7.45 -9.90
C TYR A 54 3.79 -8.69 -8.98
N ALA A 55 2.61 -8.99 -8.42
CA ALA A 55 2.28 -10.29 -7.81
C ALA A 55 2.67 -11.48 -8.72
N VAL A 56 2.67 -11.27 -10.04
CA VAL A 56 3.17 -12.23 -11.05
C VAL A 56 4.66 -12.51 -10.92
N TYR A 57 5.52 -11.50 -10.74
CA TYR A 57 6.96 -11.73 -10.56
C TYR A 57 7.26 -12.41 -9.24
N ARG A 58 6.54 -12.07 -8.16
CA ARG A 58 6.64 -12.81 -6.90
C ARG A 58 6.22 -14.26 -7.09
N ALA A 59 5.08 -14.51 -7.73
CA ALA A 59 4.60 -15.87 -8.00
C ALA A 59 5.60 -16.65 -8.85
N LEU A 60 6.18 -16.03 -9.89
CA LEU A 60 7.20 -16.63 -10.72
C LEU A 60 8.47 -16.93 -9.91
N ALA A 61 8.96 -16.00 -9.10
CA ALA A 61 10.14 -16.20 -8.25
C ALA A 61 9.95 -17.34 -7.24
N VAL A 62 8.75 -17.47 -6.66
CA VAL A 62 8.41 -18.62 -5.80
C VAL A 62 8.37 -19.92 -6.61
N ALA A 63 7.74 -19.91 -7.80
CA ALA A 63 7.64 -21.09 -8.65
C ALA A 63 9.01 -21.57 -9.16
N THR A 64 9.92 -20.64 -9.49
CA THR A 64 11.30 -20.94 -9.90
C THR A 64 12.25 -21.17 -8.72
N ARG A 65 11.76 -21.10 -7.47
CA ARG A 65 12.53 -21.23 -6.22
C ARG A 65 13.61 -20.16 -6.02
N ALA A 66 13.55 -19.06 -6.78
CA ALA A 66 14.38 -17.87 -6.56
C ALA A 66 13.97 -17.10 -5.29
N LEU A 67 12.74 -17.33 -4.79
CA LEU A 67 12.23 -16.75 -3.55
C LEU A 67 11.51 -17.81 -2.71
N ALA A 68 11.78 -17.85 -1.41
CA ALA A 68 11.03 -18.70 -0.49
C ALA A 68 9.56 -18.27 -0.41
N ARG A 69 8.63 -19.23 -0.32
CA ARG A 69 7.17 -18.95 -0.29
C ARG A 69 6.77 -18.08 0.90
N ASP A 70 7.41 -18.32 2.03
CA ASP A 70 7.23 -17.66 3.33
C ASP A 70 8.18 -16.48 3.53
N HIS A 71 8.92 -16.05 2.49
CA HIS A 71 9.82 -14.92 2.55
C HIS A 71 9.15 -13.68 3.17
N ARG A 72 9.84 -13.13 4.19
CA ARG A 72 9.53 -11.88 4.87
C ARG A 72 10.47 -10.80 4.32
N PRO A 73 9.93 -9.69 3.79
CA PRO A 73 10.78 -8.59 3.35
C PRO A 73 11.48 -7.96 4.55
N ASP A 74 12.73 -7.57 4.36
CA ASP A 74 13.42 -6.66 5.25
C ASP A 74 12.91 -5.23 4.98
N LEU A 75 12.46 -4.55 6.02
CA LEU A 75 11.96 -3.17 5.96
C LEU A 75 12.98 -2.15 6.48
N THR A 76 14.23 -2.59 6.73
CA THR A 76 15.34 -1.69 7.05
C THR A 76 15.57 -0.71 5.91
N ASP A 77 15.72 0.58 6.24
CA ASP A 77 15.92 1.68 5.29
C ASP A 77 14.83 1.82 4.21
N THR A 78 13.62 1.30 4.44
CA THR A 78 12.47 1.46 3.53
C THR A 78 11.54 2.60 3.92
N ALA A 79 12.04 3.61 4.64
CA ALA A 79 11.25 4.78 5.01
C ALA A 79 10.75 5.53 3.76
N PRO A 80 9.51 6.04 3.76
CA PRO A 80 8.95 6.71 2.60
C PRO A 80 9.67 8.04 2.33
N ALA A 81 9.85 8.40 1.05
CA ALA A 81 10.52 9.65 0.67
C ALA A 81 9.74 10.93 1.08
N ALA A 82 8.44 10.78 1.38
CA ALA A 82 7.61 11.80 1.98
C ALA A 82 6.53 11.16 2.84
N GLN A 83 6.16 11.81 3.94
CA GLN A 83 5.04 11.38 4.76
C GLN A 83 3.74 12.00 4.24
N ILE A 84 2.70 11.16 4.10
CA ILE A 84 1.36 11.60 3.71
C ILE A 84 0.44 11.37 4.90
N GLU A 85 0.16 12.43 5.64
CA GLU A 85 -0.73 12.35 6.79
C GLU A 85 -2.11 11.79 6.40
N PRO A 86 -2.63 10.77 7.11
CA PRO A 86 -3.98 10.28 6.94
C PRO A 86 -4.98 11.45 7.00
N ARG A 87 -5.77 11.64 5.94
CA ARG A 87 -6.85 12.62 5.96
C ARG A 87 -8.06 12.02 6.67
N ARG A 88 -8.74 12.79 7.52
CA ARG A 88 -9.97 12.35 8.22
C ARG A 88 -11.01 11.73 7.29
N GLN A 89 -11.08 12.23 6.06
CA GLN A 89 -11.99 11.74 5.01
C GLN A 89 -11.74 10.27 4.63
N TRP A 90 -10.51 9.78 4.83
CA TRP A 90 -10.09 8.41 4.52
C TRP A 90 -10.43 7.42 5.62
N ALA A 91 -10.70 7.90 6.83
CA ALA A 91 -11.09 7.08 7.97
C ALA A 91 -12.62 6.81 8.01
N ASP A 92 -13.40 7.43 7.11
CA ASP A 92 -14.84 7.18 7.03
C ASP A 92 -15.10 5.79 6.43
N PRO A 93 -15.55 4.80 7.22
CA PRO A 93 -15.72 3.42 6.75
C PRO A 93 -16.85 3.28 5.72
N ALA A 94 -17.70 4.29 5.56
CA ALA A 94 -18.74 4.31 4.53
C ALA A 94 -18.24 4.89 3.19
N LYS A 95 -17.03 5.46 3.13
CA LYS A 95 -16.49 6.12 1.93
C LYS A 95 -15.29 5.41 1.34
N ILE A 96 -14.27 5.12 2.15
CA ILE A 96 -13.03 4.51 1.68
C ILE A 96 -12.84 3.20 2.43
N VAL A 97 -12.98 2.10 1.70
CA VAL A 97 -12.84 0.72 2.21
C VAL A 97 -11.72 -0.07 1.54
N SER A 98 -10.99 0.56 0.60
CA SER A 98 -10.05 -0.08 -0.33
C SER A 98 -8.59 0.42 -0.23
N LEU A 99 -8.30 1.28 0.74
CA LEU A 99 -7.01 1.97 0.90
C LEU A 99 -6.61 1.99 2.38
N ASP A 100 -5.39 1.60 2.72
CA ASP A 100 -4.82 1.76 4.06
C ASP A 100 -4.18 3.16 4.21
N PRO A 101 -4.75 4.07 5.04
CA PRO A 101 -4.20 5.42 5.21
C PRO A 101 -2.78 5.45 5.82
N TRP A 102 -2.40 4.43 6.57
CA TRP A 102 -1.08 4.29 7.20
C TRP A 102 -0.15 3.39 6.39
N GLY A 103 -0.53 3.00 5.17
CA GLY A 103 0.14 1.98 4.37
C GLY A 103 1.62 2.25 4.06
N HIS A 104 2.06 3.51 4.12
CA HIS A 104 3.46 3.93 3.91
C HIS A 104 4.27 4.01 5.21
N LEU A 105 3.62 3.96 6.37
CA LEU A 105 4.24 4.07 7.70
C LEU A 105 4.26 2.73 8.46
N VAL A 106 3.73 1.65 7.86
CA VAL A 106 3.55 0.34 8.51
C VAL A 106 4.81 -0.17 9.21
N GLY A 107 6.00 0.00 8.60
CA GLY A 107 7.27 -0.45 9.18
C GLY A 107 7.62 0.26 10.50
N GLU A 108 7.11 1.47 10.71
CA GLU A 108 7.29 2.27 11.93
C GLU A 108 6.15 2.02 12.91
N VAL A 109 4.90 2.26 12.49
CA VAL A 109 3.74 2.25 13.41
C VAL A 109 3.34 0.85 13.87
N PHE A 110 3.78 -0.21 13.18
CA PHE A 110 3.56 -1.61 13.58
C PHE A 110 4.86 -2.40 13.76
N ALA A 111 5.98 -1.73 14.06
CA ALA A 111 7.29 -2.36 14.22
C ALA A 111 7.29 -3.47 15.29
N GLU A 112 6.58 -3.28 16.39
CA GLU A 112 6.44 -4.29 17.46
C GLU A 112 5.72 -5.55 16.98
N GLN A 113 4.60 -5.38 16.28
CA GLN A 113 3.80 -6.49 15.75
C GLN A 113 4.55 -7.24 14.66
N ILE A 114 5.34 -6.54 13.83
CA ILE A 114 6.23 -7.16 12.84
C ILE A 114 7.32 -7.98 13.54
N ARG A 115 7.95 -7.45 14.60
CA ARG A 115 8.92 -8.19 15.42
C ARG A 115 8.31 -9.39 16.12
N ALA A 116 7.03 -9.33 16.50
CA ALA A 116 6.28 -10.45 17.04
C ALA A 116 5.93 -11.53 16.01
N GLY A 117 6.28 -11.34 14.73
CA GLY A 117 6.12 -12.33 13.66
C GLY A 117 4.88 -12.15 12.78
N ASN A 118 4.08 -11.10 13.00
CA ASN A 118 2.91 -10.82 12.16
C ASN A 118 3.36 -10.35 10.77
N ASP A 119 2.75 -10.91 9.71
CA ASP A 119 3.11 -10.57 8.33
C ASP A 119 2.45 -9.27 7.86
N ILE A 120 2.87 -8.16 8.46
CA ILE A 120 2.36 -6.83 8.17
C ILE A 120 3.34 -6.16 7.22
N ARG A 121 2.86 -5.68 6.07
CA ARG A 121 3.72 -5.08 5.04
C ARG A 121 3.14 -3.74 4.58
N PRO A 122 4.00 -2.80 4.13
CA PRO A 122 3.53 -1.58 3.50
C PRO A 122 2.64 -1.88 2.30
N THR A 123 1.58 -1.09 2.15
CA THR A 123 0.67 -1.09 0.99
C THR A 123 0.80 0.17 0.16
N ILE A 124 1.59 1.14 0.63
CA ILE A 124 1.88 2.37 -0.09
C ILE A 124 3.39 2.58 -0.09
N ALA A 125 3.99 2.66 -1.28
CA ALA A 125 5.40 3.02 -1.44
C ALA A 125 5.50 4.45 -1.98
N ILE A 126 6.22 5.32 -1.27
CA ILE A 126 6.39 6.73 -1.65
C ILE A 126 7.84 6.98 -2.05
N THR A 127 8.01 7.44 -3.29
CA THR A 127 9.32 7.68 -3.91
C THR A 127 9.34 9.04 -4.59
N THR A 128 10.50 9.68 -4.66
CA THR A 128 10.70 10.86 -5.52
C THR A 128 11.29 10.47 -6.86
N ALA A 129 10.92 11.18 -7.93
CA ALA A 129 11.49 11.00 -9.26
C ALA A 129 11.61 12.35 -9.99
N ARG A 130 12.37 12.34 -11.08
CA ARG A 130 12.28 13.37 -12.11
C ARG A 130 11.62 12.75 -13.34
N LEU A 131 10.63 13.43 -13.90
CA LEU A 131 9.98 13.03 -15.13
C LEU A 131 10.22 14.11 -16.18
N ALA A 132 10.34 13.72 -17.44
CA ALA A 132 10.42 14.64 -18.58
C ALA A 132 9.22 14.38 -19.52
N PRO A 133 8.00 14.79 -19.17
CA PRO A 133 6.87 14.71 -20.09
C PRO A 133 7.17 15.57 -21.33
N PRO A 134 7.09 15.01 -22.55
CA PRO A 134 7.43 15.72 -23.78
C PRO A 134 6.69 17.05 -23.96
N GLU A 135 5.46 17.14 -23.47
CA GLU A 135 4.58 18.30 -23.60
C GLU A 135 5.11 19.53 -22.84
N LEU A 136 5.83 19.33 -21.73
CA LEU A 136 6.31 20.44 -20.90
C LEU A 136 7.40 21.25 -21.59
N ARG A 137 8.18 20.62 -22.48
CA ARG A 137 9.18 21.33 -23.27
C ARG A 137 8.51 22.35 -24.19
N VAL A 138 7.49 21.91 -24.93
CA VAL A 138 6.74 22.77 -25.85
C VAL A 138 6.10 23.94 -25.10
N LEU A 139 5.48 23.67 -23.94
CA LEU A 139 4.84 24.72 -23.13
C LEU A 139 5.83 25.73 -22.55
N LEU A 140 7.07 25.33 -22.25
CA LEU A 140 8.14 26.25 -21.85
C LEU A 140 8.62 27.11 -23.03
N ASP A 141 8.83 26.49 -24.19
CA ASP A 141 9.30 27.18 -25.40
C ASP A 141 8.27 28.22 -25.89
N GLU A 142 6.98 27.89 -25.81
CA GLU A 142 5.86 28.78 -26.11
C GLU A 142 5.56 29.80 -25.01
N ARG A 143 6.25 29.72 -23.86
CA ARG A 143 6.01 30.53 -22.66
C ARG A 143 4.58 30.45 -22.11
N HIS A 144 3.91 29.33 -22.32
CA HIS A 144 2.68 28.99 -21.62
C HIS A 144 2.95 28.57 -20.16
N LEU A 145 4.15 28.05 -19.89
CA LEU A 145 4.64 27.75 -18.55
C LEU A 145 5.98 28.44 -18.29
N HIS A 146 6.27 28.70 -17.02
CA HIS A 146 7.56 29.21 -16.55
C HIS A 146 8.16 28.23 -15.55
N ALA A 147 9.45 27.93 -15.72
CA ALA A 147 10.18 27.13 -14.74
C ALA A 147 10.30 27.90 -13.42
N ASP A 148 10.00 27.23 -12.32
CA ASP A 148 10.13 27.76 -10.96
C ASP A 148 11.41 27.29 -10.26
N GLY A 149 12.14 26.34 -10.86
CA GLY A 149 13.35 25.72 -10.31
C GLY A 149 13.09 24.77 -9.12
N SER A 150 11.87 24.71 -8.61
CA SER A 150 11.42 23.83 -7.52
C SER A 150 10.67 22.61 -8.02
N VAL A 151 9.61 22.80 -8.79
CA VAL A 151 8.73 21.76 -9.34
C VAL A 151 9.03 21.56 -10.81
N LEU A 152 9.04 22.63 -11.61
CA LEU A 152 9.37 22.62 -13.03
C LEU A 152 10.76 23.23 -13.23
N LEU A 153 11.66 22.41 -13.76
CA LEU A 153 13.04 22.79 -14.06
C LEU A 153 13.14 23.42 -15.45
N GLU A 154 14.16 24.25 -15.67
CA GLU A 154 14.41 24.93 -16.95
C GLU A 154 14.62 23.95 -18.13
N ASN A 155 15.07 22.73 -17.81
CA ASN A 155 15.23 21.65 -18.79
C ASN A 155 13.92 20.88 -19.08
N GLY A 156 12.75 21.37 -18.62
CA GLY A 156 11.46 20.72 -18.85
C GLY A 156 11.21 19.47 -18.01
N GLU A 157 12.13 19.12 -17.09
CA GLU A 157 11.89 18.07 -16.11
C GLU A 157 11.01 18.59 -14.98
N ILE A 158 10.17 17.71 -14.44
CA ILE A 158 9.41 17.94 -13.21
C ILE A 158 9.92 17.07 -12.07
N ARG A 159 10.06 17.67 -10.88
CA ARG A 159 10.26 16.92 -9.64
C ARG A 159 8.91 16.43 -9.14
N VAL A 160 8.78 15.13 -8.96
CA VAL A 160 7.54 14.50 -8.50
C VAL A 160 7.76 13.64 -7.27
N THR A 161 6.74 13.60 -6.42
CA THR A 161 6.58 12.55 -5.42
C THR A 161 5.50 11.61 -5.92
N LYS A 162 5.83 10.32 -6.03
CA LYS A 162 4.93 9.27 -6.51
C LYS A 162 4.58 8.34 -5.35
N ALA A 163 3.30 8.00 -5.25
CA ALA A 163 2.81 6.92 -4.41
C ALA A 163 2.36 5.73 -5.29
N ALA A 164 2.93 4.54 -5.05
CA ALA A 164 2.41 3.29 -5.57
C ALA A 164 1.54 2.64 -4.50
N ILE A 165 0.31 2.25 -4.84
CA ILE A 165 -0.70 1.79 -3.88
C ILE A 165 -1.13 0.37 -4.25
N ASP A 166 -0.97 -0.55 -3.30
CA ASP A 166 -1.56 -1.89 -3.35
C ASP A 166 -2.94 -1.83 -2.65
N PRO A 167 -4.05 -2.01 -3.38
CA PRO A 167 -5.38 -1.89 -2.80
C PRO A 167 -5.65 -3.02 -1.79
N VAL A 168 -6.29 -2.65 -0.68
CA VAL A 168 -6.66 -3.56 0.40
C VAL A 168 -8.10 -3.26 0.82
N TRP A 169 -8.95 -4.27 0.81
CA TRP A 169 -10.39 -4.14 0.95
C TRP A 169 -10.85 -4.69 2.30
N HIS A 170 -11.36 -3.80 3.16
CA HIS A 170 -12.06 -4.17 4.38
C HIS A 170 -13.55 -3.96 4.17
N LEU A 171 -14.29 -5.05 3.99
CA LEU A 171 -15.70 -5.02 3.55
C LEU A 171 -16.68 -5.52 4.63
N PRO A 172 -16.68 -5.00 5.87
CA PRO A 172 -17.61 -5.45 6.91
C PRO A 172 -19.07 -5.05 6.63
N GLY A 173 -19.30 -4.10 5.70
CA GLY A 173 -20.61 -3.57 5.34
C GLY A 173 -21.08 -3.90 3.92
N VAL A 174 -20.44 -4.85 3.22
CA VAL A 174 -20.89 -5.40 1.93
C VAL A 174 -21.50 -6.78 2.15
#